data_AF-A0A2E5PTQ7-F1
#
_entry.id   AF-A0A2E5PTQ7-F1
#
_cell.length_a   1.000
_cell.length_b   1.000
_cell.length_c   1.000
_cell.angle_alpha   90.00
_cell.angle_beta   90.00
_cell.angle_gamma   90.00
#
_symmetry.space_group_name_H-M   'P 1'
#
loop_
_entity.id
_entity.type
_entity.pdbx_description
1 polymer ?
#
loop_
_entity_poly.entity_id
_entity_poly.type
_entity_poly.pdbx_seq_one_letter_code
_entity_poly.pdbx_strand_id
1 'polypeptide(L)'
;MATLTSITLSASTKSLESHRQTGIVQPDQSNAKWRLKYNWLLSFDYYLIVELDPEYHYTVIGVPSRSFVWIMSRKKKMDEVLLKEIFTRLKEKGYDLEKIERMKFRSV
;
A
#
# COMPACT_ATOMS: atom_id res chain seq x y z
N MET A 1 10.52 13.87 44.79
CA MET A 1 9.05 13.81 44.57
C MET A 1 8.72 14.82 43.50
N ALA A 2 8.58 14.40 42.24
CA ALA A 2 8.29 15.29 41.12
C ALA A 2 7.12 14.72 40.31
N THR A 3 6.26 15.64 39.92
CA THR A 3 4.84 15.54 39.58
C THR A 3 4.60 14.96 38.18
N LEU A 4 3.57 14.10 38.03
CA LEU A 4 3.04 13.71 36.73
C LEU A 4 2.22 14.86 36.13
N THR A 5 2.55 15.26 34.91
CA THR A 5 1.66 16.09 34.07
C THR A 5 1.16 15.21 32.93
N SER A 6 -0.10 14.79 33.01
CA SER A 6 -0.77 14.05 31.94
C SER A 6 -1.08 15.03 30.79
N ILE A 7 -0.56 14.77 29.60
CA ILE A 7 -0.90 15.52 28.40
C ILE A 7 -2.07 14.82 27.72
N THR A 8 -3.24 15.46 27.77
CA THR A 8 -4.43 15.04 27.02
C THR A 8 -4.22 15.39 25.55
N LEU A 9 -4.02 14.39 24.69
CA LEU A 9 -4.03 14.57 23.24
C LEU A 9 -5.48 14.69 22.76
N SER A 10 -5.95 15.94 22.59
CA SER A 10 -7.17 16.20 21.83
C SER A 10 -6.89 16.00 20.34
N ALA A 11 -7.85 15.39 19.64
CA ALA A 11 -7.76 15.06 18.23
C ALA A 11 -7.55 16.33 17.37
N SER A 12 -6.29 16.58 17.00
CA SER A 12 -5.89 17.60 16.05
C SER A 12 -6.32 17.18 14.65
N THR A 13 -6.90 18.13 13.91
CA THR A 13 -7.16 18.08 12.47
C THR A 13 -6.03 17.35 11.73
N LYS A 14 -6.34 16.18 11.16
CA LYS A 14 -5.39 15.23 10.59
C LYS A 14 -4.65 15.84 9.39
N SER A 15 -3.51 16.47 9.63
CA SER A 15 -2.55 16.83 8.59
C SER A 15 -2.06 15.54 7.91
N LEU A 16 -1.95 15.56 6.58
CA LEU A 16 -1.38 14.42 5.85
C LEU A 16 0.11 14.36 6.18
N GLU A 17 0.50 13.51 7.13
CA GLU A 17 1.90 13.29 7.48
C GLU A 17 2.61 12.56 6.33
N SER A 18 3.48 13.27 5.62
CA SER A 18 4.30 12.71 4.56
C SER A 18 5.50 11.97 5.14
N HIS A 19 5.54 10.66 4.95
CA HIS A 19 6.66 9.82 5.34
C HIS A 19 7.51 9.48 4.11
N ARG A 20 8.74 9.97 4.04
CA ARG A 20 9.67 9.61 2.95
C ARG A 20 10.16 8.18 3.15
N GLN A 21 9.86 7.31 2.20
CA GLN A 21 10.35 5.94 2.17
C GLN A 21 11.17 5.72 0.90
N THR A 22 12.29 5.02 1.02
CA THR A 22 13.10 4.64 -0.14
C THR A 22 12.82 3.18 -0.49
N GLY A 23 12.28 2.93 -1.68
CA GLY A 23 12.15 1.59 -2.25
C GLY A 23 13.45 1.19 -2.94
N ILE A 24 14.03 0.06 -2.53
CA ILE A 24 15.20 -0.55 -3.14
C ILE A 24 14.75 -1.82 -3.85
N VAL A 25 14.81 -1.81 -5.18
CA VAL A 25 14.57 -2.98 -6.02
C VAL A 25 15.63 -4.02 -5.69
N GLN A 26 15.21 -5.23 -5.32
CA GLN A 26 16.13 -6.33 -5.12
C GLN A 26 16.51 -6.93 -6.48
N PRO A 27 17.81 -7.25 -6.69
CA PRO A 27 18.26 -7.86 -7.93
C PRO A 27 17.68 -9.28 -8.02
N ASP A 28 16.53 -9.40 -8.66
CA ASP A 28 15.96 -10.65 -9.13
C ASP A 28 15.67 -10.53 -10.64
N GLN A 29 15.32 -11.64 -11.29
CA GLN A 29 15.08 -11.63 -12.74
C GLN A 29 13.86 -10.80 -13.16
N SER A 30 13.00 -10.42 -12.21
CA SER A 30 11.70 -9.77 -12.45
C SER A 30 11.63 -8.30 -12.03
N ASN A 31 12.58 -7.81 -11.22
CA ASN A 31 12.54 -6.53 -10.50
C ASN A 31 11.26 -6.31 -9.67
N ALA A 32 10.53 -7.37 -9.32
CA ALA A 32 9.24 -7.32 -8.64
C ALA A 32 9.34 -7.28 -7.10
N LYS A 33 10.52 -7.57 -6.55
CA LYS A 33 10.78 -7.58 -5.10
C LYS A 33 11.39 -6.28 -4.62
N TRP A 34 10.69 -5.57 -3.74
CA TRP A 34 11.14 -4.28 -3.25
C TRP A 34 11.31 -4.32 -1.73
N ARG A 35 12.41 -3.70 -1.27
CA ARG A 35 12.72 -3.47 0.15
C ARG A 35 12.48 -2.00 0.47
N LEU A 36 11.61 -1.71 1.44
CA LEU A 36 11.44 -0.35 1.93
C LEU A 36 12.44 -0.08 3.06
N LYS A 37 13.18 1.02 2.92
CA LYS A 37 14.04 1.55 3.97
C LYS A 37 13.39 2.81 4.53
N TYR A 38 12.97 2.74 5.80
CA TYR A 38 12.34 3.87 6.50
C TYR A 38 13.40 4.75 7.17
N ASN A 39 14.31 4.14 7.94
CA ASN A 39 15.50 4.78 8.49
C ASN A 39 16.62 3.73 8.60
N TRP A 40 17.79 4.08 9.13
CA TRP A 40 18.92 3.17 9.26
C TRP A 40 18.68 1.97 10.20
N LEU A 41 17.64 2.01 11.04
CA LEU A 41 17.36 1.01 12.06
C LEU A 41 16.23 0.03 11.67
N LEU A 42 15.29 0.44 10.81
CA LEU A 42 14.13 -0.35 10.42
C LEU A 42 14.09 -0.53 8.89
N SER A 43 14.47 -1.72 8.43
CA SER A 43 14.32 -2.16 7.04
C SER A 43 13.17 -3.16 6.96
N PHE A 44 12.25 -2.91 6.03
CA PHE A 44 11.04 -3.70 5.86
C PHE A 44 11.11 -4.40 4.49
N ASP A 45 11.28 -5.73 4.51
CA ASP A 45 11.16 -6.65 3.36
C ASP A 45 9.70 -6.99 3.04
N TYR A 46 8.95 -6.10 2.39
CA TYR A 46 7.48 -6.33 2.34
C TYR A 46 6.77 -6.12 1.01
N TYR A 47 7.40 -5.76 -0.11
CA TYR A 47 6.61 -5.50 -1.33
C TYR A 47 6.97 -6.45 -2.47
N LEU A 48 5.95 -7.16 -2.94
CA LEU A 48 5.94 -7.97 -4.15
C LEU A 48 4.95 -7.33 -5.13
N ILE A 49 5.43 -6.99 -6.33
CA ILE A 49 4.52 -6.70 -7.44
C ILE A 49 3.82 -8.02 -7.79
N VAL A 50 2.52 -8.10 -7.50
CA VAL A 50 1.69 -9.30 -7.74
C VAL A 50 1.16 -9.31 -9.16
N GLU A 51 0.87 -8.12 -9.69
CA GLU A 51 0.37 -7.91 -11.04
C GLU A 51 0.79 -6.53 -11.54
N LEU A 52 1.13 -6.45 -12.83
CA LEU A 52 1.46 -5.23 -13.52
C LEU A 52 0.87 -5.27 -14.91
N ASP A 53 0.14 -4.21 -15.25
CA ASP A 53 -0.37 -3.96 -16.59
C ASP A 53 0.81 -3.75 -17.58
N PRO A 54 0.81 -4.36 -18.77
CA PRO A 54 1.89 -4.16 -19.76
C PRO A 54 2.09 -2.70 -20.13
N GLU A 55 1.01 -1.92 -20.18
CA GLU A 55 0.99 -0.49 -20.46
C GLU A 55 1.15 0.37 -19.18
N TYR A 56 1.38 -0.24 -18.02
CA TYR A 56 1.58 0.41 -16.72
C TYR A 56 0.40 1.32 -16.29
N HIS A 57 -0.83 1.04 -16.73
CA HIS A 57 -1.99 1.81 -16.28
C HIS A 57 -2.34 1.55 -14.83
N TYR A 58 -2.12 0.31 -14.37
CA TYR A 58 -2.34 -0.09 -13.00
C TYR A 58 -1.27 -1.05 -12.50
N THR A 59 -1.15 -1.15 -11.19
CA THR A 59 -0.30 -2.14 -10.53
C THR A 59 -0.99 -2.65 -9.27
N VAL A 60 -0.78 -3.93 -8.99
CA VAL A 60 -1.22 -4.58 -7.76
C VAL A 60 0.03 -4.98 -6.99
N ILE A 61 0.20 -4.38 -5.82
CA ILE A 61 1.33 -4.62 -4.95
C ILE A 61 0.82 -5.32 -3.70
N GLY A 62 1.43 -6.44 -3.35
CA GLY A 62 1.08 -7.23 -2.18
C GLY A 62 2.29 -7.51 -1.31
N VAL A 63 2.04 -8.17 -0.20
CA VAL A 63 3.08 -8.66 0.72
C VAL A 63 3.07 -10.19 0.74
N PRO A 64 4.19 -10.89 0.99
CA PRO A 64 4.23 -12.36 1.00
C PRO A 64 3.23 -13.01 1.96
N SER A 65 2.98 -12.38 3.12
CA SER A 65 2.01 -12.84 4.11
C SER A 65 0.55 -12.66 3.69
N ARG A 66 0.27 -11.99 2.56
CA ARG A 66 -1.06 -11.62 2.05
C ARG A 66 -1.92 -10.81 3.01
N SER A 67 -1.31 -10.25 4.06
CA SER A 67 -2.02 -9.42 5.05
C SER A 67 -2.36 -8.04 4.51
N PHE A 68 -1.66 -7.57 3.47
CA PHE A 68 -1.89 -6.29 2.81
C PHE A 68 -1.77 -6.41 1.29
N VAL A 69 -2.61 -5.64 0.60
CA VAL A 69 -2.59 -5.46 -0.84
C VAL A 69 -2.98 -4.03 -1.18
N TRP A 70 -2.33 -3.47 -2.19
CA TRP A 70 -2.61 -2.16 -2.74
C TRP A 70 -2.88 -2.29 -4.24
N ILE A 71 -4.00 -1.74 -4.67
CA ILE A 71 -4.33 -1.58 -6.09
C ILE A 71 -4.12 -0.10 -6.42
N MET A 72 -3.19 0.18 -7.32
CA MET A 72 -2.83 1.54 -7.71
C MET A 72 -3.13 1.76 -9.18
N SER A 73 -3.64 2.94 -9.50
CA SER A 73 -3.98 3.38 -10.86
C SER A 73 -3.31 4.71 -11.17
N ARG A 74 -2.85 4.89 -12.41
CA ARG A 74 -2.35 6.19 -12.89
C ARG A 74 -3.49 7.21 -13.07
N LYS A 75 -4.73 6.74 -13.24
CA LYS A 75 -5.94 7.57 -13.35
C LYS A 75 -6.70 7.59 -12.02
N LYS A 76 -7.29 8.75 -11.67
CA LYS A 76 -8.11 8.91 -10.45
C LYS A 76 -9.30 7.95 -10.38
N LYS A 77 -9.89 7.62 -11.53
CA LYS A 77 -10.97 6.64 -11.66
C LYS A 77 -10.48 5.47 -12.51
N MET A 78 -10.65 4.28 -11.97
CA MET A 78 -10.42 3.01 -12.65
C MET A 78 -11.73 2.50 -13.23
N ASP A 79 -11.64 1.74 -14.31
CA ASP A 79 -12.79 1.03 -14.87
C ASP A 79 -13.33 -0.02 -13.87
N GLU A 80 -14.64 -0.06 -13.66
CA GLU A 80 -15.25 -0.93 -12.65
C GLU A 80 -15.24 -2.41 -13.06
N VAL A 81 -15.20 -2.71 -14.36
CA VAL A 81 -15.08 -4.09 -14.86
C VAL A 81 -13.67 -4.59 -14.58
N LEU A 82 -12.65 -3.80 -14.95
CA LEU A 82 -11.26 -4.12 -14.65
C LEU A 82 -11.02 -4.31 -13.14
N LEU A 83 -11.60 -3.44 -12.31
CA LEU A 83 -11.47 -3.55 -10.86
C LEU A 83 -12.06 -4.87 -10.32
N LYS A 84 -13.20 -5.31 -10.84
CA LYS A 84 -13.81 -6.60 -10.46
C LYS A 84 -12.96 -7.79 -10.90
N GLU A 85 -12.35 -7.72 -12.08
CA GLU A 85 -11.41 -8.75 -12.53
C GLU A 85 -10.20 -8.84 -11.61
N ILE A 86 -9.61 -7.70 -11.22
CA ILE A 86 -8.51 -7.65 -10.25
C ILE A 86 -8.93 -8.28 -8.91
N PHE A 87 -10.12 -7.98 -8.39
CA PHE A 87 -10.61 -8.61 -7.16
C PHE A 87 -10.79 -10.12 -7.30
N THR A 88 -11.24 -10.60 -8.46
CA THR A 88 -11.36 -12.04 -8.72
C THR A 88 -9.99 -12.71 -8.67
N ARG A 89 -9.00 -12.15 -9.36
CA ARG A 89 -7.60 -12.63 -9.33
C ARG A 89 -6.99 -12.57 -7.93
N LEU A 90 -7.30 -11.54 -7.14
CA LEU A 90 -6.86 -11.44 -5.75
C LEU A 90 -7.47 -12.51 -4.85
N LYS A 91 -8.77 -12.80 -5.02
CA LYS A 91 -9.44 -13.87 -4.29
C LYS A 91 -8.83 -15.24 -4.59
N GLU A 92 -8.53 -15.52 -5.87
CA GLU A 92 -7.85 -16.75 -6.30
C GLU A 92 -6.44 -16.87 -5.69
N LYS A 93 -5.75 -15.75 -5.49
CA LYS A 93 -4.44 -15.70 -4.81
C LYS A 93 -4.56 -15.81 -3.28
N GLY A 94 -5.76 -15.92 -2.73
CA GLY A 94 -6.02 -16.11 -1.30
C GLY A 94 -6.04 -14.82 -0.48
N TYR A 95 -6.29 -13.67 -1.11
CA TYR A 95 -6.55 -12.42 -0.39
C TYR A 95 -8.00 -12.37 0.12
N ASP A 96 -8.16 -11.80 1.30
CA ASP A 96 -9.46 -11.52 1.90
C ASP A 96 -10.00 -10.19 1.38
N LEU A 97 -11.00 -10.26 0.48
CA LEU A 97 -11.58 -9.08 -0.16
C LEU A 97 -12.35 -8.19 0.81
N GLU A 98 -12.85 -8.72 1.94
CA GLU A 98 -13.64 -7.94 2.91
C GLU A 98 -12.78 -6.89 3.63
N LYS A 99 -11.46 -7.11 3.66
CA LYS A 99 -10.49 -6.19 4.26
C LYS A 99 -10.01 -5.10 3.30
N ILE A 100 -10.42 -5.15 2.03
CA ILE A 100 -9.98 -4.18 1.03
C ILE A 100 -10.89 -2.97 1.08
N GLU A 101 -10.33 -1.85 1.50
CA GLU A 101 -11.02 -0.56 1.50
C GLU A 101 -10.72 0.24 0.24
N ARG A 102 -11.78 0.72 -0.41
CA ARG A 102 -11.64 1.62 -1.56
C ARG A 102 -11.44 3.06 -1.09
N MET A 103 -10.34 3.66 -1.51
CA MET A 103 -10.08 5.07 -1.24
C MET A 103 -11.13 5.95 -1.95
N LYS A 104 -11.85 6.76 -1.17
CA LYS A 104 -12.78 7.77 -1.71
C LYS A 104 -12.00 9.03 -2.03
N PHE A 105 -11.78 9.32 -3.31
CA PHE A 105 -11.22 10.60 -3.72
C PHE A 105 -12.28 11.69 -3.56
N ARG A 106 -11.94 12.78 -2.85
CA ARG A 106 -12.71 14.02 -2.90
C ARG A 106 -12.41 14.69 -4.22
N SER A 107 -13.41 14.80 -5.09
CA SER A 107 -13.32 15.69 -6.25
C SER A 107 -13.22 17.11 -5.71
N VAL A 108 -12.08 17.75 -5.93
CA VAL A 108 -11.89 19.19 -5.69
C VAL A 108 -12.55 19.95 -6.83
#